data_AF-A0A916E2K2-F1
#
_entry.id   AF-A0A916E2K2-F1
#
_cell.length_a   1.000
_cell.length_b   1.000
_cell.length_c   1.000
_cell.angle_alpha   90.00
_cell.angle_beta   90.00
_cell.angle_gamma   90.00
#
_symmetry.space_group_name_H-M   'P 1'
#
loop_
_entity.id
_entity.type
_entity.pdbx_description
1 polymer ?
#
loop_
_entity_poly.entity_id
_entity_poly.type
_entity_poly.pdbx_seq_one_letter_code
_entity_poly.pdbx_strand_id
1 'polypeptide(L)'
;MQCPPNTAKNEALLENVLATIVCILTKIPVFIIGETGSSKSLAIRLINSNLRGSDSEDEYFKTLPRLLAWFCLRMLSWSKQVPSIL
;
A
#
# COMPACT_ATOMS: atom_id res chain seq x y z
N MET A 1 -1.33 -13.89 -1.81
CA MET A 1 -1.80 -12.49 -1.77
C MET A 1 -3.29 -12.48 -2.08
N GLN A 2 -4.14 -12.00 -1.17
CA GLN A 2 -5.57 -11.83 -1.43
C GLN A 2 -5.80 -10.64 -2.35
N CYS A 3 -6.36 -10.89 -3.54
CA CYS A 3 -6.81 -9.86 -4.47
C CYS A 3 -8.35 -9.83 -4.54
N PRO A 4 -8.97 -8.64 -4.59
CA PRO A 4 -10.41 -8.56 -4.74
C PRO A 4 -10.87 -9.29 -6.02
N PRO A 5 -11.99 -10.03 -5.97
CA PRO A 5 -12.55 -10.63 -7.17
C PRO A 5 -12.84 -9.50 -8.16
N ASN A 6 -12.46 -9.70 -9.43
CA ASN A 6 -12.53 -8.71 -10.52
C ASN A 6 -11.36 -7.73 -10.66
N THR A 7 -10.21 -7.99 -10.00
CA THR A 7 -8.99 -7.20 -10.24
C THR A 7 -8.18 -7.78 -11.40
N ALA A 8 -8.05 -7.02 -12.49
CA ALA A 8 -7.15 -7.38 -13.59
C ALA A 8 -5.68 -7.26 -13.13
N LYS A 9 -4.91 -8.34 -13.31
CA LYS A 9 -3.47 -8.37 -13.01
C LYS A 9 -2.68 -7.73 -14.15
N ASN A 10 -2.76 -6.41 -14.24
CA ASN A 10 -2.01 -5.64 -15.22
C ASN A 10 -0.53 -5.55 -14.81
N GLU A 11 0.37 -5.42 -15.79
CA GLU A 11 1.81 -5.24 -15.54
C GLU A 11 2.06 -4.01 -14.66
N ALA A 12 1.40 -2.89 -14.96
CA ALA A 12 1.49 -1.67 -14.15
C ALA A 12 1.07 -1.88 -12.68
N LEU A 13 0.09 -2.76 -12.41
CA LEU A 13 -0.30 -3.08 -11.04
C LEU A 13 0.80 -3.87 -10.34
N LEU A 14 1.36 -4.87 -11.02
CA LEU A 14 2.43 -5.72 -10.49
C LEU A 14 3.70 -4.94 -10.19
N GLU A 15 4.12 -4.04 -11.10
CA GLU A 15 5.28 -3.18 -10.90
C GLU A 15 5.13 -2.28 -9.67
N ASN A 16 3.98 -1.63 -9.51
CA ASN A 16 3.69 -0.80 -8.33
C ASN A 16 3.71 -1.62 -7.04
N VAL A 17 3.18 -2.85 -7.08
CA VAL A 17 3.19 -3.75 -5.91
C VAL A 17 4.61 -4.17 -5.56
N LEU A 18 5.37 -4.61 -6.55
CA LEU A 18 6.75 -5.08 -6.37
C LEU A 18 7.65 -3.97 -5.84
N ALA A 19 7.61 -2.79 -6.47
CA ALA A 19 8.39 -1.63 -6.05
C ALA A 19 8.12 -1.28 -4.59
N THR A 20 6.85 -1.27 -4.19
CA THR A 20 6.47 -0.96 -2.81
C THR A 20 6.97 -2.03 -1.83
N ILE A 21 6.84 -3.32 -2.15
CA ILE A 21 7.31 -4.42 -1.27
C ILE A 21 8.83 -4.35 -1.08
N VAL A 22 9.58 -4.15 -2.17
CA VAL A 22 11.05 -4.03 -2.12
C VAL A 22 11.46 -2.80 -1.31
N CYS A 23 10.77 -1.67 -1.46
CA CYS A 23 11.04 -0.46 -0.69
C CYS A 23 10.71 -0.62 0.80
N ILE A 24 9.66 -1.35 1.16
CA ILE A 24 9.32 -1.68 2.56
C ILE A 24 10.43 -2.55 3.17
N LEU A 25 10.89 -3.56 2.44
CA LEU A 25 11.96 -4.46 2.87
C LEU A 25 13.28 -3.71 3.10
N THR A 26 13.60 -2.77 2.20
CA THR A 26 14.82 -1.96 2.27
C THR A 26 14.68 -0.74 3.20
N LYS A 27 13.49 -0.47 3.74
CA LYS A 27 13.15 0.71 4.55
C LYS A 27 13.43 2.04 3.82
N ILE A 28 13.29 2.05 2.49
CA ILE A 28 13.48 3.23 1.65
C ILE A 28 12.11 3.84 1.33
N PRO A 29 11.91 5.17 1.49
CA PRO A 29 10.67 5.81 1.06
C PRO A 29 10.49 5.70 -0.45
N VAL A 30 9.32 5.20 -0.89
CA VAL A 30 8.99 5.05 -2.32
C VAL A 30 7.95 6.07 -2.75
N PHE A 31 8.17 6.69 -3.92
CA PHE A 31 7.22 7.58 -4.55
C PHE A 31 6.68 6.93 -5.82
N ILE A 32 5.42 6.49 -5.78
CA ILE A 32 4.77 5.89 -6.94
C ILE A 32 4.13 7.00 -7.77
N ILE A 33 4.82 7.43 -8.83
CA ILE A 33 4.37 8.49 -9.75
C ILE A 33 3.85 7.86 -11.05
N GLY A 34 2.96 8.56 -11.76
CA GLY A 34 2.57 8.24 -13.13
C GLY A 34 1.10 8.55 -13.43
N GLU A 35 0.62 8.08 -14.57
CA GLU A 35 -0.68 8.49 -15.12
C GLU A 35 -1.88 8.08 -14.26
N THR A 36 -2.91 8.92 -14.23
CA THR A 36 -4.20 8.61 -13.60
C THR A 36 -4.82 7.36 -14.22
N GLY A 37 -5.28 6.42 -13.39
CA GLY A 37 -5.82 5.13 -13.86
C GLY A 37 -4.82 3.98 -13.94
N SER A 38 -3.52 4.23 -13.73
CA SER A 38 -2.48 3.17 -13.74
C SER A 38 -2.42 2.32 -12.45
N SER A 39 -3.56 2.12 -11.79
CA SER A 39 -3.71 1.16 -10.68
C SER A 39 -2.83 1.40 -9.44
N LYS A 40 -2.27 2.61 -9.26
CA LYS A 40 -1.39 2.97 -8.13
C LYS A 40 -2.08 2.88 -6.77
N SER A 41 -3.22 3.54 -6.62
CA SER A 41 -4.00 3.50 -5.37
C SER A 41 -4.51 2.10 -5.07
N LEU A 42 -4.80 1.31 -6.11
CA LEU A 42 -5.22 -0.08 -5.96
C LEU A 42 -4.07 -0.96 -5.47
N ALA A 43 -2.85 -0.78 -6.00
CA ALA A 43 -1.64 -1.45 -5.50
C ALA A 43 -1.42 -1.17 -4.01
N ILE A 44 -1.49 0.10 -3.60
CA ILE A 44 -1.28 0.50 -2.19
C ILE A 44 -2.35 -0.11 -1.29
N ARG A 45 -3.63 -0.08 -1.70
CA ARG A 45 -4.72 -0.70 -0.93
C ARG A 45 -4.52 -2.21 -0.77
N LEU A 46 -4.10 -2.88 -1.85
CA LEU A 46 -3.84 -4.31 -1.87
C LEU A 46 -2.67 -4.67 -0.96
N ILE A 47 -1.59 -3.91 -1.01
CA ILE A 47 -0.44 -4.06 -0.13
C ILE A 47 -0.86 -3.85 1.32
N ASN A 48 -1.61 -2.79 1.63
CA ASN A 48 -2.08 -2.52 2.99
C ASN A 48 -3.03 -3.60 3.54
N SER A 49 -3.85 -4.23 2.70
CA SER A 49 -4.71 -5.34 3.13
C SER A 49 -3.94 -6.65 3.35
N ASN A 50 -2.83 -6.84 2.64
CA ASN A 50 -2.02 -8.07 2.70
C ASN A 50 -0.85 -7.99 3.69
N LEU A 51 -0.26 -6.82 3.94
CA LEU A 51 0.85 -6.59 4.87
C LEU A 51 0.36 -6.27 6.28
N ARG A 52 -0.30 -7.24 6.92
CA ARG A 52 -0.78 -7.14 8.30
C ARG A 52 0.22 -7.66 9.33
N GLY A 53 1.41 -8.08 8.89
CA GLY A 53 2.38 -8.78 9.71
C GLY A 53 1.85 -10.15 10.13
N SER A 54 1.96 -10.49 11.41
CA SER A 54 1.50 -11.77 11.98
C SER A 54 0.02 -12.11 11.70
N ASP A 55 -0.83 -11.10 11.49
CA ASP A 55 -2.26 -11.26 11.19
C ASP A 55 -2.55 -11.47 9.69
N SER A 56 -1.52 -11.63 8.85
CA SER A 56 -1.68 -11.91 7.42
C SER A 56 -2.00 -13.38 7.19
N GLU A 57 -2.81 -13.71 6.19
CA GLU A 57 -3.12 -15.12 5.90
C GLU A 57 -1.93 -15.87 5.27
N ASP A 58 -1.18 -15.18 4.42
CA ASP A 58 0.00 -15.72 3.74
C ASP A 58 1.23 -15.76 4.64
N GLU A 59 1.90 -16.92 4.65
CA GLU A 59 3.11 -17.15 5.43
C GLU A 59 4.27 -16.20 5.07
N TYR A 60 4.41 -15.85 3.79
CA TYR A 60 5.40 -14.84 3.36
C TYR A 60 5.13 -13.47 3.99
N PHE A 61 3.88 -13.00 3.95
CA PHE A 61 3.50 -11.68 4.49
C PHE A 61 3.51 -11.64 6.03
N LYS A 62 3.49 -12.79 6.72
CA LYS A 62 3.68 -12.86 8.18
C LYS A 62 5.08 -12.48 8.62
N THR A 63 6.09 -12.75 7.78
CA THR A 63 7.50 -12.40 8.07
C THR A 63 7.82 -10.93 7.81
N LEU A 64 6.95 -10.25 7.05
CA LEU A 64 7.12 -8.85 6.68
C LEU A 64 6.56 -7.91 7.77
N PRO A 65 7.13 -6.69 7.90
CA PRO A 65 6.61 -5.71 8.84
C PRO A 65 5.19 -5.29 8.46
N ARG A 66 4.36 -5.04 9.48
CA ARG A 66 3.03 -4.46 9.29
C ARG A 66 3.17 -3.10 8.61
N LEU A 67 2.57 -2.95 7.45
CA LEU A 67 2.49 -1.66 6.79
C LEU A 67 1.31 -0.89 7.37
N LEU A 68 1.57 0.21 8.06
CA LEU A 68 0.56 1.22 8.36
C LEU A 68 0.62 2.28 7.26
N ALA A 69 0.09 1.94 6.08
CA ALA A 69 -0.06 2.95 5.02
C ALA A 69 -1.15 3.93 5.43
N TRP A 70 -0.76 5.04 6.07
CA TRP A 70 -1.59 6.23 6.23
C TRP A 70 -1.75 6.94 4.86
N PHE A 71 -2.19 6.22 3.85
CA PHE A 71 -2.39 6.79 2.53
C PHE A 71 -3.76 7.47 2.49
N CYS A 72 -3.75 8.78 2.76
CA CYS A 72 -4.53 9.84 2.13
C CYS A 72 -5.96 9.55 1.55
N LEU A 73 -6.74 8.61 2.10
CA LEU A 73 -8.21 8.61 1.93
C LEU A 73 -8.88 9.68 2.80
N ARG A 74 -8.08 10.35 3.63
CA ARG A 74 -8.52 11.42 4.52
C ARG A 74 -8.30 12.81 3.91
N MET A 75 -7.95 12.96 2.61
CA MET A 75 -7.82 14.30 2.01
C MET A 75 -9.15 15.10 2.03
N LEU A 76 -10.32 14.46 2.13
CA LEU A 76 -11.60 15.15 2.40
C LEU A 76 -11.84 15.50 3.88
N SER A 77 -11.02 15.01 4.81
CA SER A 77 -11.12 15.25 6.26
C SER A 77 -9.75 15.56 6.90
N TRP A 78 -8.86 16.21 6.14
CA TRP A 78 -7.57 16.72 6.63
C TRP A 78 -7.60 18.23 6.90
N SER A 79 -8.75 18.90 6.75
CA SER A 79 -8.90 20.29 7.19
C SER A 79 -9.11 20.43 8.72
N LYS A 80 -9.33 19.35 9.48
CA LYS A 80 -9.74 19.47 10.90
C LYS A 80 -8.94 18.67 11.94
N GLN A 81 -7.87 17.96 11.57
CA GLN A 81 -7.12 17.20 12.57
C GLN A 81 -5.62 17.16 12.29
N VAL A 82 -4.99 18.34 12.30
CA VAL A 82 -3.59 18.45 12.72
C VAL A 82 -3.65 18.73 14.22
N PRO A 83 -3.46 17.73 15.11
CA PRO A 83 -3.23 18.03 16.51
C PRO A 83 -1.86 18.70 16.60
N SER A 84 -1.88 19.92 17.09
CA SER A 84 -0.75 20.74 17.49
C SER A 84 0.24 19.90 18.30
N ILE A 85 1.38 19.58 17.69
CA ILE A 85 2.62 19.38 18.43
C ILE A 85 3.38 20.70 18.28
N LEU A 86 3.00 21.65 19.14
CA LEU A 86 3.87 22.61 19.78
C LEU A 86 3.29 22.92 21.16
#